data_AF-A0L9J1-F1
#
_entry.id   AF-A0L9J1-F1
#
_cell.length_a   1.000
_cell.length_b   1.000
_cell.length_c   1.000
_cell.angle_alpha   90.00
_cell.angle_beta   90.00
_cell.angle_gamma   90.00
#
_symmetry.space_group_name_H-M   'P 1'
#
loop_
_entity.id
_entity.type
_entity.pdbx_description
1 polymer ?
#
loop_
_entity_poly.entity_id
_entity_poly.type
_entity_poly.pdbx_seq_one_letter_code
_entity_poly.pdbx_strand_id
1 'polypeptide(L)'
;MSEHEQEIPLPPATSSRLARWAAQSDGMPPEQLAQWQDRATSPWVVIVEDGPALARQRYTARFELEEEIPFWAYTLCKAYLDDVGEWPLFQFIADTALLLFEDHTDIARATHEVFAALSTVWPEVTLVYLGKGMPETH
;
A
#
# COMPACT_ATOMS: atom_id res chain seq x y z
N MET A 1 25.05 36.36 22.88
CA MET A 1 24.02 36.25 21.82
C MET A 1 24.04 34.81 21.37
N SER A 2 23.12 34.00 21.87
CA SER A 2 23.05 32.58 21.53
C SER A 2 22.10 32.42 20.36
N GLU A 3 22.65 31.95 19.23
CA GLU A 3 21.91 31.59 18.04
C GLU A 3 20.89 30.51 18.42
N HIS A 4 19.59 30.83 18.26
CA HIS A 4 18.54 29.83 18.32
C HIS A 4 18.63 29.05 17.00
N GLU A 5 19.35 27.93 17.01
CA GLU A 5 19.17 26.87 16.02
C GLU A 5 17.72 26.39 16.15
N GLN A 6 16.84 26.90 15.29
CA GLN A 6 15.52 26.32 15.10
C GLN A 6 15.74 24.94 14.47
N GLU A 7 15.68 23.89 15.29
CA GLU A 7 15.54 22.52 14.80
C GLU A 7 14.27 22.47 13.94
N ILE A 8 14.44 22.39 12.63
CA ILE A 8 13.34 22.13 11.71
C ILE A 8 12.85 20.72 12.06
N PRO A 9 11.60 20.52 12.51
CA PRO A 9 11.10 19.19 12.79
C PRO A 9 11.18 18.39 11.49
N LEU A 10 11.89 17.27 11.52
CA LEU A 10 11.91 16.33 10.41
C LEU A 10 10.46 15.92 10.11
N PRO A 11 10.05 15.90 8.84
CA PRO A 11 8.72 15.42 8.50
C PRO A 11 8.54 14.00 9.05
N PRO A 12 7.33 13.64 9.50
CA PRO A 12 7.08 12.29 10.00
C PRO A 12 7.46 11.26 8.93
N ALA A 13 8.04 10.14 9.36
CA ALA A 13 8.61 9.13 8.46
C ALA A 13 7.59 8.62 7.42
N THR A 14 6.31 8.57 7.78
CA THR A 14 5.19 8.19 6.91
C THR A 14 4.94 9.19 5.81
N SER A 15 4.98 10.49 6.10
CA SER A 15 4.84 11.53 5.07
C SER A 15 5.95 11.43 4.02
N SER A 16 7.17 11.11 4.44
CA SER A 16 8.31 10.92 3.52
C SER A 16 8.19 9.65 2.69
N ARG A 17 7.77 8.53 3.29
CA ARG A 17 7.59 7.24 2.59
C ARG A 17 6.40 7.28 1.63
N LEU A 18 5.28 7.87 2.06
CA LEU A 18 4.10 8.04 1.22
C LEU A 18 4.39 8.93 0.02
N ALA A 19 5.10 10.06 0.22
CA ALA A 19 5.50 10.91 -0.89
C ALA A 19 6.40 10.19 -1.90
N ARG A 20 7.34 9.37 -1.42
CA ARG A 20 8.19 8.54 -2.28
C ARG A 20 7.36 7.54 -3.08
N TRP A 21 6.44 6.82 -2.42
CA TRP A 21 5.57 5.85 -3.08
C TRP A 21 4.66 6.52 -4.10
N ALA A 22 4.03 7.64 -3.75
CA ALA A 22 3.18 8.40 -4.67
C ALA A 22 3.95 8.83 -5.93
N ALA A 23 5.19 9.32 -5.78
CA ALA A 23 6.04 9.67 -6.91
C ALA A 23 6.48 8.46 -7.75
N GLN A 24 6.71 7.31 -7.11
CA GLN A 24 7.09 6.07 -7.79
C GLN A 24 5.93 5.42 -8.54
N SER A 25 4.71 5.55 -8.02
CA SER A 25 3.50 4.94 -8.58
C SER A 25 2.76 5.83 -9.58
N ASP A 26 3.19 7.08 -9.75
CA ASP A 26 2.44 8.06 -10.55
C ASP A 26 2.25 7.59 -12.00
N GLY A 27 1.00 7.55 -12.44
CA GLY A 27 0.61 7.06 -13.77
C GLY A 27 0.81 5.55 -14.02
N MET A 28 1.17 4.75 -13.00
CA MET A 28 1.25 3.30 -13.15
C MET A 28 -0.13 2.65 -13.09
N PRO A 29 -0.43 1.69 -13.98
CA PRO A 29 -1.66 0.92 -13.91
C PRO A 29 -1.66 0.00 -12.66
N PRO A 30 -2.84 -0.31 -12.10
CA PRO A 30 -2.94 -1.08 -10.86
C PRO A 30 -2.30 -2.46 -10.96
N GLU A 31 -2.39 -3.14 -12.10
CA GLU A 31 -1.80 -4.47 -12.30
C GLU A 31 -0.27 -4.46 -12.24
N GLN A 32 0.35 -3.35 -12.65
CA GLN A 32 1.80 -3.18 -12.55
C GLN A 32 2.23 -2.95 -11.11
N LEU A 33 1.48 -2.14 -10.36
CA LEU A 33 1.71 -1.95 -8.92
C LEU A 33 1.45 -3.24 -8.13
N ALA A 34 0.41 -4.00 -8.49
CA ALA A 34 0.09 -5.28 -7.86
C ALA A 34 1.18 -6.35 -8.06
N GLN A 35 2.02 -6.19 -9.08
CA GLN A 35 3.17 -7.05 -9.39
C GLN A 35 4.52 -6.45 -8.97
N TRP A 36 4.51 -5.46 -8.07
CA TRP A 36 5.72 -4.77 -7.64
C TRP A 36 6.82 -5.73 -7.14
N GLN A 37 8.07 -5.51 -7.55
CA GLN A 37 9.20 -6.28 -7.03
C GLN A 37 10.36 -5.36 -6.71
N ASP A 38 10.71 -5.22 -5.43
CA ASP A 38 11.98 -4.58 -5.05
C ASP A 38 13.16 -5.40 -5.58
N ARG A 39 13.17 -6.71 -5.25
CA ARG A 39 14.13 -7.72 -5.71
C ARG A 39 13.44 -9.06 -5.86
N ALA A 40 13.95 -9.90 -6.77
CA ALA A 40 13.42 -11.25 -6.98
C ALA A 40 13.47 -12.13 -5.72
N THR A 41 14.44 -11.89 -4.82
CA THR A 41 14.64 -12.64 -3.58
C THR A 41 14.08 -11.93 -2.34
N SER A 42 13.29 -10.86 -2.52
CA SER A 42 12.67 -10.14 -1.42
C SER A 42 11.79 -11.08 -0.57
N PRO A 43 11.94 -11.05 0.76
CA PRO A 43 11.35 -12.05 1.65
C PRO A 43 9.86 -11.83 1.90
N TRP A 44 9.40 -10.57 1.86
CA TRP A 44 7.99 -10.25 2.10
C TRP A 44 7.22 -10.38 0.81
N VAL A 45 6.11 -11.10 0.88
CA VAL A 45 5.25 -11.39 -0.26
C VAL A 45 3.84 -10.92 0.08
N VAL A 46 3.26 -10.19 -0.86
CA VAL A 46 1.86 -9.82 -0.83
C VAL A 46 1.21 -10.40 -2.07
N ILE A 47 0.07 -11.05 -1.91
CA ILE A 47 -0.70 -11.59 -3.02
C ILE A 47 -2.06 -10.91 -3.03
N VAL A 48 -2.39 -10.36 -4.20
CA VAL A 48 -3.68 -9.76 -4.50
C VAL A 48 -4.34 -10.61 -5.59
N GLU A 49 -5.63 -10.87 -5.45
CA GLU A 49 -6.44 -11.53 -6.48
C GLU A 49 -7.56 -10.61 -6.92
N ASP A 50 -7.65 -10.42 -8.23
CA ASP A 50 -8.79 -9.84 -8.90
C ASP A 50 -9.87 -10.92 -9.05
N GLY A 51 -11.12 -10.55 -8.80
CA GLY A 51 -12.26 -11.43 -8.95
C GLY A 51 -12.77 -11.58 -10.39
N PRO A 52 -13.91 -12.25 -10.59
CA PRO A 52 -14.43 -12.59 -11.91
C PRO A 52 -14.73 -11.40 -12.82
N ALA A 53 -15.04 -10.23 -12.24
CA ALA A 53 -15.29 -9.01 -12.99
C ALA A 53 -14.02 -8.41 -13.63
N LEU A 54 -12.84 -8.76 -13.09
CA LEU A 54 -11.53 -8.22 -13.45
C LEU A 54 -10.60 -9.34 -13.97
N ALA A 55 -11.15 -10.29 -14.74
CA ALA A 55 -10.42 -11.36 -15.42
C ALA A 55 -9.74 -12.43 -14.54
N ARG A 56 -10.02 -12.51 -13.23
CA ARG A 56 -9.51 -13.55 -12.31
C ARG A 56 -7.98 -13.67 -12.30
N GLN A 57 -7.29 -12.54 -12.17
CA GLN A 57 -5.83 -12.55 -12.17
C GLN A 57 -5.27 -12.50 -10.75
N ARG A 58 -4.23 -13.30 -10.51
CA ARG A 58 -3.47 -13.31 -9.26
C ARG A 58 -2.17 -12.58 -9.47
N TYR A 59 -1.91 -11.57 -8.64
CA TYR A 59 -0.69 -10.78 -8.65
C TYR A 59 0.14 -11.08 -7.41
N THR A 60 1.46 -10.95 -7.55
CA THR A 60 2.40 -11.17 -6.46
C THR A 60 3.36 -9.99 -6.39
N ALA A 61 3.28 -9.23 -5.30
CA ALA A 61 4.20 -8.17 -4.97
C ALA A 61 5.24 -8.67 -3.96
N ARG A 62 6.47 -8.16 -4.05
CA ARG A 62 7.60 -8.55 -3.20
C ARG A 62 8.35 -7.34 -2.66
N PHE A 63 8.59 -7.33 -1.35
CA PHE A 63 9.20 -6.21 -0.62
C PHE A 63 10.43 -6.64 0.18
N GLU A 64 11.48 -5.82 0.16
CA GLU A 64 12.64 -6.03 1.05
C GLU A 64 12.27 -5.79 2.51
N LEU A 65 11.46 -4.76 2.75
CA LEU A 65 11.05 -4.30 4.06
C LEU A 65 9.53 -4.44 4.22
N GLU A 66 9.08 -5.05 5.31
CA GLU A 66 7.66 -5.24 5.60
C GLU A 66 6.92 -3.90 5.72
N GLU A 67 7.57 -2.93 6.35
CA GLU A 67 7.03 -1.61 6.64
C GLU A 67 6.69 -0.79 5.38
N GLU A 68 7.14 -1.21 4.20
CA GLU A 68 6.81 -0.57 2.93
C GLU A 68 5.40 -0.94 2.43
N ILE A 69 4.87 -2.07 2.90
CA ILE A 69 3.64 -2.67 2.39
C ILE A 69 2.42 -1.73 2.56
N PRO A 70 2.19 -1.05 3.70
CA PRO A 70 1.03 -0.17 3.84
C PRO A 70 1.05 1.01 2.85
N PHE A 71 2.23 1.56 2.57
CA PHE A 71 2.41 2.68 1.64
C PHE A 71 2.18 2.25 0.20
N TRP A 72 2.71 1.08 -0.17
CA TRP A 72 2.41 0.45 -1.44
C TRP A 72 0.91 0.18 -1.59
N ALA A 73 0.27 -0.41 -0.57
CA ALA A 73 -1.15 -0.72 -0.58
C ALA A 73 -2.00 0.53 -0.79
N TYR A 74 -1.60 1.65 -0.18
CA TYR A 74 -2.22 2.95 -0.39
C TYR A 74 -2.17 3.36 -1.87
N THR A 75 -0.99 3.31 -2.49
CA THR A 75 -0.83 3.68 -3.89
C THR A 75 -1.56 2.73 -4.85
N LEU A 76 -1.63 1.44 -4.51
CA LEU A 76 -2.39 0.46 -5.29
C LEU A 76 -3.90 0.74 -5.22
N CYS A 77 -4.44 0.98 -4.02
CA CYS A 77 -5.85 1.32 -3.85
C CYS A 77 -6.19 2.63 -4.56
N LYS A 78 -5.29 3.62 -4.50
CA LYS A 78 -5.41 4.87 -5.26
C LYS A 78 -5.49 4.59 -6.76
N ALA A 79 -4.60 3.77 -7.32
CA ALA A 79 -4.62 3.45 -8.74
C ALA A 79 -5.96 2.82 -9.19
N TYR A 80 -6.45 1.81 -8.47
CA TYR A 80 -7.75 1.20 -8.77
C TYR A 80 -8.94 2.18 -8.66
N LEU A 81 -8.89 3.10 -7.71
CA LEU A 81 -9.99 4.05 -7.46
C LEU A 81 -9.93 5.29 -8.34
N ASP A 82 -8.73 5.70 -8.79
CA ASP A 82 -8.56 6.78 -9.77
C ASP A 82 -9.15 6.38 -11.13
N ASP A 83 -9.03 5.11 -11.54
CA ASP A 83 -9.58 4.60 -12.79
C ASP A 83 -11.11 4.78 -12.91
N VAL A 84 -11.80 4.86 -11.77
CA VAL A 84 -13.25 5.09 -11.66
C VAL A 84 -13.61 6.45 -11.06
N GLY A 85 -12.62 7.28 -10.74
CA GLY A 85 -12.81 8.63 -10.18
C GLY A 85 -13.31 8.65 -8.72
N GLU A 86 -13.20 7.54 -8.01
CA GLU A 86 -13.75 7.36 -6.66
C GLU A 86 -12.74 7.69 -5.55
N TRP A 87 -11.44 7.77 -5.87
CA TRP A 87 -10.38 7.98 -4.87
C TRP A 87 -10.65 9.11 -3.85
N PRO A 88 -11.13 10.31 -4.24
CA PRO A 88 -11.39 11.39 -3.28
C PRO A 88 -12.38 11.05 -2.17
N LEU A 89 -13.28 10.09 -2.38
CA LEU A 89 -14.27 9.65 -1.40
C LEU A 89 -13.68 8.72 -0.34
N PHE A 90 -12.58 8.04 -0.68
CA PHE A 90 -11.97 6.98 0.13
C PHE A 90 -10.60 7.36 0.69
N GLN A 91 -9.99 8.43 0.18
CA GLN A 91 -8.68 8.92 0.62
C GLN A 91 -8.60 9.08 2.14
N PHE A 92 -9.63 9.64 2.79
CA PHE A 92 -9.65 9.84 4.24
C PHE A 92 -9.48 8.53 5.03
N ILE A 93 -10.05 7.43 4.55
CA ILE A 93 -9.95 6.12 5.21
C ILE A 93 -8.52 5.60 5.10
N ALA A 94 -7.93 5.69 3.91
CA ALA A 94 -6.56 5.26 3.66
C ALA A 94 -5.54 6.11 4.45
N ASP A 95 -5.75 7.43 4.52
CA ASP A 95 -4.93 8.34 5.33
C ASP A 95 -5.01 7.99 6.82
N THR A 96 -6.22 7.70 7.33
CA THR A 96 -6.42 7.30 8.74
C THR A 96 -5.73 5.99 9.06
N ALA A 97 -5.80 5.00 8.18
CA ALA A 97 -5.12 3.72 8.35
C ALA A 97 -3.59 3.88 8.44
N LEU A 98 -3.00 4.76 7.61
CA LEU A 98 -1.57 5.06 7.68
C LEU A 98 -1.18 5.89 8.92
N LEU A 99 -2.04 6.77 9.41
CA LEU A 99 -1.80 7.50 10.66
C LEU A 99 -1.81 6.55 11.86
N LEU A 100 -2.79 5.64 11.95
CA LEU A 100 -2.85 4.64 13.02
C LEU A 100 -1.65 3.68 13.00
N PHE A 101 -1.07 3.42 11.82
CA PHE A 101 0.17 2.69 11.70
C PHE A 101 1.34 3.40 12.40
N GLU A 102 1.43 4.74 12.35
CA GLU A 102 2.49 5.49 13.05
C GLU A 102 2.45 5.27 14.56
N ASP A 103 1.26 5.11 15.12
CA ASP A 103 1.04 4.99 16.56
C ASP A 103 1.23 3.57 17.09
N HIS A 104 1.03 2.55 16.24
CA HIS A 104 0.91 1.16 16.68
C HIS A 104 1.84 0.17 15.97
N THR A 105 2.46 0.56 14.84
CA THR A 105 3.39 -0.28 14.06
C THR A 105 2.80 -1.62 13.58
N ASP A 106 1.47 -1.72 13.49
CA ASP A 106 0.78 -2.94 13.03
C ASP A 106 0.59 -2.91 11.51
N ILE A 107 1.54 -3.54 10.80
CA ILE A 107 1.61 -3.54 9.33
C ILE A 107 0.43 -4.29 8.71
N ALA A 108 0.09 -5.46 9.24
CA ALA A 108 -0.99 -6.28 8.70
C ALA A 108 -2.32 -5.52 8.83
N ARG A 109 -2.60 -4.96 10.01
CA ARG A 109 -3.82 -4.18 10.24
C ARG A 109 -3.90 -2.97 9.32
N ALA A 110 -2.84 -2.16 9.22
CA ALA A 110 -2.83 -0.97 8.37
C ALA A 110 -3.06 -1.34 6.89
N THR A 111 -2.42 -2.40 6.42
CA THR A 111 -2.61 -2.90 5.06
C THR A 111 -4.05 -3.35 4.83
N HIS A 112 -4.63 -4.12 5.74
CA HIS A 112 -6.02 -4.56 5.64
C HIS A 112 -7.01 -3.38 5.68
N GLU A 113 -6.81 -2.39 6.53
CA GLU A 113 -7.67 -1.20 6.61
C GLU A 113 -7.59 -0.35 5.33
N VAL A 114 -6.41 -0.21 4.72
CA VAL A 114 -6.26 0.44 3.42
C VAL A 114 -7.01 -0.33 2.32
N PHE A 115 -6.85 -1.65 2.24
CA PHE A 115 -7.60 -2.48 1.28
C PHE A 115 -9.11 -2.51 1.54
N ALA A 116 -9.56 -2.28 2.77
CA ALA A 116 -10.98 -2.18 3.08
C ALA A 116 -11.63 -0.94 2.44
N ALA A 117 -10.86 0.11 2.16
CA ALA A 117 -11.35 1.25 1.39
C ALA A 117 -11.68 0.84 -0.05
N LEU A 118 -10.81 0.03 -0.66
CA LEU A 118 -10.98 -0.48 -2.02
C LEU A 118 -12.19 -1.41 -2.18
N SER A 119 -12.44 -2.28 -1.20
CA SER A 119 -13.49 -3.31 -1.30
C SER A 119 -14.91 -2.77 -1.41
N THR A 120 -15.13 -1.50 -1.08
CA THR A 120 -16.44 -0.84 -1.24
C THR A 120 -16.80 -0.55 -2.70
N VAL A 121 -15.81 -0.29 -3.54
CA VAL A 121 -15.96 0.01 -4.97
C VAL A 121 -15.57 -1.19 -5.83
N TRP A 122 -14.48 -1.86 -5.45
CA TRP A 122 -13.93 -3.04 -6.10
C TRP A 122 -13.91 -4.22 -5.13
N PRO A 123 -15.07 -4.79 -4.76
CA PRO A 123 -15.15 -5.93 -3.83
C PRO A 123 -14.42 -7.18 -4.34
N GLU A 124 -14.18 -7.22 -5.65
CA GLU A 124 -13.49 -8.29 -6.35
C GLU A 124 -11.97 -8.25 -6.16
N VAL A 125 -11.39 -7.11 -5.78
CA VAL A 125 -9.94 -7.01 -5.54
C VAL A 125 -9.68 -7.38 -4.07
N THR A 126 -8.98 -8.50 -3.87
CA THR A 126 -8.82 -9.11 -2.55
C THR A 126 -7.36 -9.29 -2.18
N LEU A 127 -7.01 -8.89 -0.96
CA LEU A 127 -5.72 -9.23 -0.35
C LEU A 127 -5.80 -10.66 0.20
N VAL A 128 -5.12 -11.61 -0.45
CA VAL A 128 -5.22 -13.04 -0.10
C VAL A 128 -4.04 -13.55 0.71
N TYR A 129 -2.90 -12.86 0.68
CA TYR A 129 -1.75 -13.20 1.51
C TYR A 129 -0.89 -11.98 1.80
N LEU A 130 -0.43 -11.88 3.04
CA LEU A 130 0.65 -11.00 3.49
C LEU A 130 1.52 -11.82 4.44
N GLY A 131 2.80 -11.96 4.12
CA GLY A 131 3.71 -12.69 4.99
C GLY A 131 5.09 -12.88 4.40
N LYS A 132 5.91 -13.65 5.12
CA LYS A 132 7.28 -13.96 4.73
C LYS A 132 7.33 -15.28 3.97
N GLY A 133 7.93 -15.25 2.77
CA GLY A 133 7.97 -16.39 1.85
C GLY A 133 6.67 -16.54 1.06
N MET A 134 6.64 -17.51 0.14
CA MET A 134 5.40 -17.86 -0.56
C MET A 134 4.56 -18.76 0.35
N PRO A 135 3.22 -18.63 0.38
CA PRO A 135 2.38 -19.60 1.04
C PRO A 135 2.61 -20.99 0.41
N GLU A 136 2.72 -22.03 1.23
CA GLU A 136 2.74 -23.40 0.74
C GLU A 136 1.41 -23.66 0.02
N THR A 137 1.45 -23.89 -1.30
CA THR A 137 0.28 -24.35 -2.04
C THR A 137 -0.01 -25.80 -1.63
N HIS A 138 -0.97 -25.99 -0.74
CA HIS A 138 -1.58 -27.30 -0.46
C HIS A 138 -2.78 -27.53 -1.37
#